data_AF-A0A9X5XL07-F1
#
_entry.id   AF-A0A9X5XL07-F1
#
_cell.length_a   1.000
_cell.length_b   1.000
_cell.length_c   1.000
_cell.angle_alpha   90.00
_cell.angle_beta   90.00
_cell.angle_gamma   90.00
#
_symmetry.space_group_name_H-M   'P 1'
#
loop_
_entity.id
_entity.type
_entity.pdbx_description
1 polymer ?
#
loop_
_entity_poly.entity_id
_entity_poly.type
_entity_poly.pdbx_seq_one_letter_code
_entity_poly.pdbx_strand_id
1 'polypeptide(L)'
;ENLTAECFGDSAVWVPWRRPGFQLGLDIAAVKEANPRAIGCVLGGHGITAWGDTAEECERNSLHIIRTAEAFLVERGKAGPCGPVVEGYAALEAARRRERAAALAPYVRALASQDKPQVGHFTDSDVVLDFLASAEHPRLAALGTSCPDHFLRTKVRPLVLDLPPTVELDAAIARLKELHGEYREEYAAYYQRHADADSPAMRGADPAIVLIPGVGMFSFGKDKQTARVAGEFYVNAINVMRGAEAVSTYAPIEESEKFRIEYWALEEAKLQRMPKPKPLATRVALVTGAGSGIGKAIAERLVAEGACVVIADLDAENAAEVASSLGGPDKALAVTVDVTYEEQIAEAFRAAVLAFGGVDLVVNNAGISISKPLLETTAKDWDLQHDIMARGSFLVSREAARVMIQQELGGDIVYIASKNSVFAGPNNIAYSATKADQAHQVRLLAAELGEHGIRVNG
;
A
#
# COMPACT_ATOMS: atom_id res chain seq x y z
N GLU A 1 -17.47 -22.43 -21.29
CA GLU A 1 -18.61 -23.29 -21.67
C GLU A 1 -18.39 -24.76 -21.30
N ASN A 2 -17.54 -25.53 -21.98
CA ASN A 2 -17.35 -26.97 -21.67
C ASN A 2 -17.04 -27.26 -20.19
N LEU A 3 -16.10 -26.51 -19.59
CA LEU A 3 -15.77 -26.64 -18.15
C LEU A 3 -16.95 -26.31 -17.23
N THR A 4 -17.83 -25.39 -17.64
CA THR A 4 -19.04 -25.05 -16.89
C THR A 4 -20.00 -26.24 -16.89
N ALA A 5 -20.23 -26.84 -18.06
CA ALA A 5 -21.07 -28.03 -18.17
C ALA A 5 -20.49 -29.22 -17.41
N GLU A 6 -19.17 -29.41 -17.43
CA GLU A 6 -18.51 -30.49 -16.69
C GLU A 6 -18.60 -30.28 -15.17
N CYS A 7 -18.38 -29.06 -14.70
CA CYS A 7 -18.34 -28.73 -13.27
C CYS A 7 -19.74 -28.70 -12.64
N PHE A 8 -20.74 -28.16 -13.35
CA PHE A 8 -22.05 -27.85 -12.78
C PHE A 8 -23.20 -28.66 -13.38
N GLY A 9 -22.99 -29.38 -14.49
CA GLY A 9 -24.07 -29.98 -15.25
C GLY A 9 -25.12 -28.93 -15.62
N ASP A 10 -26.37 -29.19 -15.24
CA ASP A 10 -27.50 -28.29 -15.48
C ASP A 10 -27.74 -27.26 -14.36
N SER A 11 -26.96 -27.29 -13.27
CA SER A 11 -27.18 -26.42 -12.09
C SER A 11 -26.68 -24.99 -12.30
N ALA A 12 -25.65 -24.79 -13.12
CA ALA A 12 -25.20 -23.47 -13.53
C ALA A 12 -24.82 -23.45 -15.01
N VAL A 13 -25.32 -22.44 -15.72
CA VAL A 13 -25.19 -22.33 -17.17
C VAL A 13 -24.16 -21.28 -17.58
N TRP A 14 -23.49 -21.49 -18.72
CA TRP A 14 -22.52 -20.54 -19.24
C TRP A 14 -23.21 -19.40 -19.99
N VAL A 15 -22.79 -18.17 -19.71
CA VAL A 15 -23.18 -16.97 -20.47
C VAL A 15 -21.91 -16.34 -21.05
N PRO A 16 -21.81 -16.16 -22.38
CA PRO A 16 -20.66 -15.49 -23.00
C PRO A 16 -20.39 -14.11 -22.41
N TRP A 17 -19.16 -13.62 -22.56
CA TRP A 17 -18.81 -12.29 -22.08
C TRP A 17 -19.74 -11.23 -22.70
N ARG A 18 -20.27 -10.36 -21.84
CA ARG A 18 -21.11 -9.21 -22.20
C ARG A 18 -20.84 -8.11 -21.19
N ARG A 19 -20.67 -6.87 -21.66
CA ARG A 19 -20.43 -5.72 -20.80
C ARG A 19 -21.45 -5.63 -19.65
N PRO A 20 -21.02 -5.34 -18.40
CA PRO A 20 -21.94 -5.12 -17.29
C PRO A 20 -22.95 -4.02 -17.59
N GLY A 21 -24.22 -4.26 -17.29
CA GLY A 21 -25.28 -3.28 -17.48
C GLY A 21 -26.65 -3.92 -17.68
N PHE A 22 -27.63 -3.10 -18.07
CA PHE A 22 -29.02 -3.51 -18.20
C PHE A 22 -29.21 -4.69 -19.17
N GLN A 23 -28.49 -4.68 -20.30
CA GLN A 23 -28.58 -5.78 -21.27
C GLN A 23 -28.12 -7.12 -20.68
N LEU A 24 -27.02 -7.14 -19.92
CA LEU A 24 -26.57 -8.35 -19.24
C LEU A 24 -27.64 -8.85 -18.24
N GLY A 25 -28.34 -7.95 -17.56
CA GLY A 25 -29.46 -8.30 -16.70
C GLY A 25 -30.62 -8.97 -17.46
N LEU A 26 -30.98 -8.45 -18.65
CA LEU A 26 -31.99 -9.07 -19.51
C LEU A 26 -31.54 -10.44 -20.02
N ASP A 27 -30.26 -10.58 -20.40
CA ASP A 27 -29.69 -11.83 -20.87
C ASP A 27 -29.74 -12.89 -19.75
N ILE A 28 -29.38 -12.52 -18.51
CA ILE A 28 -29.48 -13.42 -17.33
C ILE A 28 -30.94 -13.81 -17.05
N ALA A 29 -31.89 -12.87 -17.17
CA ALA A 29 -33.31 -13.16 -16.95
C ALA A 29 -33.84 -14.18 -17.96
N ALA A 30 -33.54 -13.99 -19.25
CA ALA A 30 -33.90 -14.95 -20.30
C ALA A 30 -33.26 -16.33 -20.09
N VAL A 31 -32.01 -16.35 -19.62
CA VAL A 31 -31.29 -17.59 -19.28
C VAL A 31 -31.97 -18.34 -18.12
N LYS A 32 -32.40 -17.62 -17.07
CA LYS A 32 -33.15 -18.21 -15.95
C LYS A 32 -34.47 -18.82 -16.42
N GLU A 33 -35.23 -18.12 -17.26
CA GLU A 33 -36.51 -18.63 -17.80
C GLU A 33 -36.33 -19.88 -18.66
N ALA A 34 -35.28 -19.92 -19.50
CA ALA A 34 -35.00 -21.06 -20.37
C ALA A 34 -34.45 -22.29 -19.62
N ASN A 35 -33.88 -22.11 -18.41
CA ASN A 35 -33.20 -23.16 -17.65
C ASN A 35 -33.79 -23.29 -16.24
N PRO A 36 -35.00 -23.87 -16.08
CA PRO A 36 -35.70 -23.92 -14.79
C PRO A 36 -35.00 -24.78 -13.72
N ARG A 37 -34.00 -25.58 -14.10
CA ARG A 37 -33.16 -26.37 -13.17
C ARG A 37 -31.89 -25.65 -12.73
N ALA A 38 -31.53 -24.56 -13.40
CA ALA A 38 -30.35 -23.79 -13.05
C ALA A 38 -30.64 -22.93 -11.82
N ILE A 39 -29.66 -22.85 -10.91
CA ILE A 39 -29.67 -22.01 -9.71
C ILE A 39 -28.79 -20.76 -9.88
N GLY A 40 -28.13 -20.65 -11.03
CA GLY A 40 -27.25 -19.55 -11.38
C GLY A 40 -26.62 -19.71 -12.76
N CYS A 41 -25.71 -18.80 -13.07
CA CYS A 41 -24.91 -18.83 -14.29
C CYS A 41 -23.46 -18.42 -14.02
N VAL A 42 -22.55 -18.93 -14.86
CA VAL A 42 -21.16 -18.50 -14.96
C VAL A 42 -21.08 -17.50 -16.11
N LEU A 43 -20.73 -16.27 -15.78
CA LEU A 43 -20.60 -15.16 -16.70
C LEU A 43 -19.15 -15.06 -17.19
N GLY A 44 -18.93 -15.25 -18.49
CA GLY A 44 -17.60 -15.18 -19.08
C GLY A 44 -16.92 -13.85 -18.77
N GLY A 45 -15.80 -13.89 -18.03
CA GLY A 45 -15.02 -12.71 -17.62
C GLY A 45 -15.65 -11.82 -16.52
N HIS A 46 -16.70 -12.28 -15.84
CA HIS A 46 -17.36 -11.52 -14.76
C HIS A 46 -17.49 -12.28 -13.44
N GLY A 47 -17.55 -13.61 -13.47
CA GLY A 47 -17.72 -14.44 -12.28
C GLY A 47 -19.04 -15.22 -12.34
N ILE A 48 -19.75 -15.29 -11.22
CA ILE A 48 -21.00 -16.05 -11.10
C ILE A 48 -22.17 -15.13 -10.75
N THR A 49 -23.38 -15.54 -11.12
CA THR A 49 -24.62 -14.95 -10.61
C THR A 49 -25.53 -16.09 -10.18
N ALA A 50 -25.94 -16.11 -8.92
CA ALA A 50 -26.90 -17.06 -8.38
C ALA A 50 -28.25 -16.36 -8.15
N TRP A 51 -29.34 -17.13 -8.23
CA TRP A 51 -30.69 -16.61 -7.99
C TRP A 51 -31.47 -17.50 -7.02
N GLY A 52 -32.46 -16.89 -6.38
CA GLY A 52 -33.35 -17.49 -5.40
C GLY A 52 -34.56 -16.59 -5.16
N ASP A 53 -35.61 -17.14 -4.57
CA ASP A 53 -36.82 -16.37 -4.24
C ASP A 53 -36.61 -15.53 -2.97
N THR A 54 -35.59 -15.86 -2.16
CA THR A 54 -35.17 -15.10 -0.99
C THR A 54 -33.66 -14.80 -1.01
N ALA A 55 -33.22 -13.90 -0.13
CA ALA A 55 -31.80 -13.58 0.04
C ALA A 55 -31.00 -14.80 0.53
N GLU A 56 -31.55 -15.56 1.47
CA GLU A 56 -30.94 -16.78 2.01
C GLU A 56 -30.80 -17.87 0.95
N GLU A 57 -31.76 -17.96 0.03
CA GLU A 57 -31.66 -18.89 -1.10
C GLU A 57 -30.60 -18.44 -2.11
N CYS A 58 -30.54 -17.15 -2.46
CA CYS A 58 -29.49 -16.61 -3.31
C CYS A 58 -28.09 -16.90 -2.73
N GLU A 59 -27.91 -16.68 -1.42
CA GLU A 59 -26.65 -16.96 -0.72
C GLU A 59 -26.31 -18.46 -0.77
N ARG A 60 -27.26 -19.33 -0.40
CA ARG A 60 -27.08 -20.78 -0.43
C ARG A 60 -26.68 -21.27 -1.83
N ASN A 61 -27.35 -20.78 -2.87
CA ASN A 61 -27.08 -21.17 -4.26
C ASN A 61 -25.72 -20.64 -4.73
N SER A 62 -25.35 -19.41 -4.35
CA SER A 62 -24.02 -18.87 -4.61
C SER A 62 -22.92 -19.71 -3.97
N LEU A 63 -23.06 -20.05 -2.68
CA LEU A 63 -22.12 -20.92 -1.97
C LEU A 63 -22.05 -22.32 -2.56
N HIS A 64 -23.16 -22.86 -3.05
CA HIS A 64 -23.16 -24.15 -3.74
C HIS A 64 -22.33 -24.10 -5.03
N ILE A 65 -22.51 -23.07 -5.86
CA ILE A 65 -21.71 -22.88 -7.09
C ILE A 65 -20.23 -22.72 -6.73
N ILE A 66 -19.89 -21.88 -5.75
CA ILE A 66 -18.49 -21.66 -5.33
C ILE A 66 -17.85 -22.96 -4.86
N ARG A 67 -18.48 -23.67 -3.92
CA ARG A 67 -17.93 -24.92 -3.36
C ARG A 67 -17.81 -26.04 -4.40
N THR A 68 -18.74 -26.09 -5.35
CA THR A 68 -18.66 -27.05 -6.46
C THR A 68 -17.47 -26.74 -7.35
N ALA A 69 -17.22 -25.46 -7.66
CA ALA A 69 -16.03 -25.05 -8.40
C ALA A 69 -14.73 -25.36 -7.65
N GLU A 70 -14.69 -25.09 -6.34
CA GLU A 70 -13.55 -25.42 -5.49
C GLU A 70 -13.24 -26.91 -5.50
N ALA A 71 -14.26 -27.77 -5.30
CA ALA A 71 -14.11 -29.22 -5.35
C ALA A 71 -13.62 -29.68 -6.74
N PHE A 72 -14.19 -29.13 -7.82
CA PHE A 72 -13.77 -29.43 -9.18
C PHE A 72 -12.29 -29.08 -9.42
N LEU A 73 -11.84 -27.91 -8.97
CA LEU A 73 -10.43 -27.50 -9.10
C LEU A 73 -9.48 -28.40 -8.30
N VAL A 74 -9.88 -28.85 -7.10
CA VAL A 74 -9.09 -29.77 -6.28
C VAL A 74 -8.99 -31.16 -6.93
N GLU A 75 -10.09 -31.66 -7.50
CA GLU A 75 -10.15 -33.01 -8.07
C GLU A 75 -9.55 -33.09 -9.49
N ARG A 76 -9.69 -32.04 -10.30
CA ARG A 76 -9.30 -32.03 -11.72
C ARG A 76 -8.08 -31.16 -12.03
N GLY A 77 -7.67 -30.30 -11.11
CA GLY A 77 -6.55 -29.39 -11.32
C GLY A 77 -5.21 -30.11 -11.44
N LYS A 78 -4.39 -29.70 -12.41
CA LYS A 78 -3.00 -30.18 -12.56
C LYS A 78 -2.11 -29.63 -11.43
N ALA A 79 -1.16 -30.43 -10.99
CA ALA A 79 -0.15 -30.00 -10.02
C ALA A 79 0.78 -28.93 -10.64
N GLY A 80 1.18 -27.94 -9.84
CA GLY A 80 2.07 -26.85 -10.29
C GLY A 80 1.50 -26.05 -11.47
N PRO A 81 0.29 -25.47 -11.35
CA PRO A 81 -0.39 -24.83 -12.48
C PRO A 81 0.37 -23.65 -13.09
N CYS A 82 1.16 -22.93 -12.28
CA CYS A 82 2.00 -21.82 -12.75
C CYS A 82 3.44 -22.26 -13.14
N GLY A 83 3.66 -23.56 -13.34
CA GLY A 83 4.97 -24.11 -13.69
C GLY A 83 5.89 -24.34 -12.48
N PRO A 84 7.11 -24.87 -12.72
CA PRO A 84 8.09 -25.14 -11.68
C PRO A 84 8.64 -23.85 -11.06
N VAL A 85 9.28 -23.97 -9.90
CA VAL A 85 10.05 -22.87 -9.31
C VAL A 85 11.26 -22.57 -10.19
N VAL A 86 11.46 -21.28 -10.52
CA VAL A 86 12.62 -20.80 -11.26
C VAL A 86 13.83 -20.79 -10.32
N GLU A 87 14.95 -21.33 -10.80
CA GLU A 87 16.20 -21.36 -10.03
C GLU A 87 16.61 -19.94 -9.62
N GLY A 88 16.85 -19.76 -8.31
CA GLY A 88 17.22 -18.45 -7.75
C GLY A 88 16.06 -17.51 -7.42
N TYR A 89 14.81 -17.84 -7.76
CA TYR A 89 13.63 -16.97 -7.53
C TYR A 89 12.81 -17.35 -6.29
N ALA A 90 13.28 -18.32 -5.51
CA ALA A 90 12.64 -18.70 -4.25
C ALA A 90 12.49 -17.50 -3.30
N ALA A 91 11.48 -17.57 -2.43
CA ALA A 91 11.28 -16.59 -1.37
C ALA A 91 12.56 -16.45 -0.51
N LEU A 92 12.97 -15.21 -0.28
CA LEU A 92 13.99 -14.94 0.74
C LEU A 92 13.45 -15.31 2.12
N GLU A 93 14.37 -15.66 3.03
CA GLU A 93 14.08 -15.83 4.45
C GLU A 93 13.30 -14.64 5.00
N ALA A 94 12.30 -14.89 5.86
CA ALA A 94 11.31 -13.88 6.24
C ALA A 94 11.90 -12.57 6.77
N ALA A 95 12.95 -12.65 7.59
CA ALA A 95 13.64 -11.46 8.10
C ALA A 95 14.34 -10.68 6.98
N ARG A 96 15.12 -11.36 6.13
CA ARG A 96 15.83 -10.74 5.00
C ARG A 96 14.88 -10.17 3.96
N ARG A 97 13.74 -10.83 3.75
CA ARG A 97 12.66 -10.38 2.89
C ARG A 97 12.09 -9.04 3.36
N ARG A 98 11.75 -8.92 4.65
CA ARG A 98 11.22 -7.68 5.22
C ARG A 98 12.25 -6.55 5.24
N GLU A 99 13.51 -6.86 5.53
CA GLU A 99 14.60 -5.89 5.44
C GLU A 99 14.73 -5.35 4.00
N ARG A 100 14.75 -6.25 3.01
CA ARG A 100 14.83 -5.89 1.60
C ARG A 100 13.60 -5.12 1.13
N ALA A 101 12.41 -5.50 1.58
CA ALA A 101 11.18 -4.77 1.30
C ALA A 101 11.21 -3.35 1.86
N ALA A 102 11.67 -3.18 3.11
CA ALA A 102 11.79 -1.87 3.74
C ALA A 102 12.82 -0.97 3.03
N ALA A 103 13.92 -1.55 2.54
CA ALA A 103 14.94 -0.82 1.78
C ALA A 103 14.45 -0.38 0.39
N LEU A 104 13.58 -1.16 -0.25
CA LEU A 104 13.01 -0.85 -1.56
C LEU A 104 11.79 0.08 -1.49
N ALA A 105 11.01 0.03 -0.41
CA ALA A 105 9.71 0.69 -0.31
C ALA A 105 9.74 2.20 -0.66
N PRO A 106 10.68 3.02 -0.18
CA PRO A 106 10.74 4.45 -0.53
C PRO A 106 10.89 4.68 -2.04
N TYR A 107 11.75 3.90 -2.70
CA TYR A 107 11.99 3.99 -4.14
C TYR A 107 10.77 3.51 -4.94
N VAL A 108 10.17 2.38 -4.56
CA VAL A 108 8.99 1.84 -5.24
C VAL A 108 7.81 2.79 -5.11
N ARG A 109 7.62 3.41 -3.94
CA ARG A 109 6.60 4.45 -3.74
C ARG A 109 6.85 5.68 -4.59
N ALA A 110 8.12 6.11 -4.74
CA ALA A 110 8.49 7.23 -5.59
C ALA A 110 8.08 6.99 -7.05
N LEU A 111 8.37 5.79 -7.58
CA LEU A 111 7.95 5.37 -8.93
C LEU A 111 6.42 5.40 -9.07
N ALA A 112 5.70 4.90 -8.07
CA ALA A 112 4.23 4.92 -8.08
C ALA A 112 3.61 6.32 -7.88
N SER A 113 4.43 7.35 -7.60
CA SER A 113 3.99 8.69 -7.20
C SER A 113 4.39 9.82 -8.16
N GLN A 114 4.88 9.52 -9.37
CA GLN A 114 5.31 10.55 -10.33
C GLN A 114 4.15 11.39 -10.85
N ASP A 115 2.99 10.77 -11.14
CA ASP A 115 1.82 11.49 -11.60
C ASP A 115 1.09 12.18 -10.45
N LYS A 116 0.94 11.46 -9.33
CA LYS A 116 0.26 11.92 -8.10
C LYS A 116 0.82 11.16 -6.90
N PRO A 117 1.03 11.81 -5.74
CA PRO A 117 1.45 11.13 -4.52
C PRO A 117 0.54 9.96 -4.15
N GLN A 118 1.13 8.83 -3.76
CA GLN A 118 0.41 7.64 -3.30
C GLN A 118 0.82 7.22 -1.88
N VAL A 119 -0.03 6.44 -1.23
CA VAL A 119 0.29 5.64 -0.04
C VAL A 119 0.49 4.19 -0.48
N GLY A 120 1.45 3.51 0.15
CA GLY A 120 1.77 2.11 -0.11
C GLY A 120 1.15 1.11 0.86
N HIS A 121 1.16 -0.16 0.45
CA HIS A 121 0.98 -1.33 1.29
C HIS A 121 1.92 -2.42 0.81
N PHE A 122 2.56 -3.12 1.74
CA PHE A 122 3.35 -4.31 1.46
C PHE A 122 2.66 -5.58 1.94
N THR A 123 2.73 -6.65 1.14
CA THR A 123 2.39 -8.01 1.53
C THR A 123 3.40 -9.01 1.00
N ASP A 124 3.75 -9.98 1.85
CA ASP A 124 4.61 -11.13 1.54
C ASP A 124 3.88 -12.45 1.74
N SER A 125 2.57 -12.48 1.44
CA SER A 125 1.77 -13.71 1.55
C SER A 125 2.31 -14.84 0.66
N ASP A 126 2.14 -16.08 1.11
CA ASP A 126 2.60 -17.27 0.38
C ASP A 126 2.01 -17.34 -1.04
N VAL A 127 0.75 -16.90 -1.23
CA VAL A 127 0.11 -16.82 -2.56
C VAL A 127 0.95 -15.98 -3.53
N VAL A 128 1.46 -14.83 -3.07
CA VAL A 128 2.30 -13.93 -3.86
C VAL A 128 3.69 -14.52 -4.04
N LEU A 129 4.31 -15.04 -2.98
CA LEU A 129 5.67 -15.57 -3.03
C LEU A 129 5.77 -16.79 -3.96
N ASP A 130 4.83 -17.74 -3.84
CA ASP A 130 4.74 -18.91 -4.71
C ASP A 130 4.53 -18.52 -6.17
N PHE A 131 3.69 -17.50 -6.41
CA PHE A 131 3.47 -17.00 -7.75
C PHE A 131 4.75 -16.42 -8.34
N LEU A 132 5.45 -15.54 -7.63
CA LEU A 132 6.68 -14.91 -8.12
C LEU A 132 7.86 -15.87 -8.26
N ALA A 133 7.85 -16.98 -7.53
CA ALA A 133 8.84 -18.03 -7.69
C ALA A 133 8.59 -18.91 -8.94
N SER A 134 7.39 -18.88 -9.52
CA SER A 134 6.98 -19.82 -10.59
C SER A 134 7.41 -19.39 -12.00
N ALA A 135 7.64 -20.35 -12.89
CA ALA A 135 8.11 -20.09 -14.26
C ALA A 135 7.11 -19.29 -15.12
N GLU A 136 5.81 -19.42 -14.87
CA GLU A 136 4.77 -18.74 -15.65
C GLU A 136 4.45 -17.32 -15.15
N HIS A 137 5.02 -16.89 -14.02
CA HIS A 137 4.71 -15.58 -13.45
C HIS A 137 4.92 -14.40 -14.41
N PRO A 138 5.95 -14.35 -15.29
CA PRO A 138 6.14 -13.22 -16.19
C PRO A 138 5.01 -13.14 -17.22
N ARG A 139 4.62 -14.29 -17.80
CA ARG A 139 3.52 -14.37 -18.75
C ARG A 139 2.19 -14.02 -18.09
N LEU A 140 1.90 -14.62 -16.94
CA LEU A 140 0.63 -14.42 -16.23
C LEU A 140 0.49 -12.99 -15.70
N ALA A 141 1.55 -12.40 -15.15
CA ALA A 141 1.55 -11.01 -14.72
C ALA A 141 1.32 -10.05 -15.90
N ALA A 142 1.93 -10.31 -17.06
CA ALA A 142 1.73 -9.51 -18.28
C ALA A 142 0.29 -9.54 -18.81
N LEU A 143 -0.43 -10.65 -18.63
CA LEU A 143 -1.85 -10.77 -18.99
C LEU A 143 -2.78 -9.91 -18.11
N GLY A 144 -2.34 -9.58 -16.89
CA GLY A 144 -3.09 -8.70 -15.99
C GLY A 144 -4.20 -9.40 -15.22
N THR A 145 -5.16 -8.63 -14.71
CA THR A 145 -6.20 -9.15 -13.81
C THR A 145 -7.46 -9.67 -14.53
N SER A 146 -8.35 -10.34 -13.79
CA SER A 146 -9.38 -11.22 -14.35
C SER A 146 -10.78 -10.62 -14.51
N CYS A 147 -11.15 -9.57 -13.79
CA CYS A 147 -12.51 -9.04 -13.81
C CYS A 147 -12.56 -7.50 -13.76
N PRO A 148 -13.69 -6.88 -14.17
CA PRO A 148 -13.88 -5.43 -14.20
C PRO A 148 -13.42 -4.69 -12.93
N ASP A 149 -13.78 -5.21 -11.75
CA ASP A 149 -13.46 -4.58 -10.47
C ASP A 149 -11.96 -4.64 -10.15
N HIS A 150 -11.24 -5.65 -10.64
CA HIS A 150 -9.79 -5.76 -10.44
C HIS A 150 -9.06 -4.67 -11.24
N PHE A 151 -9.42 -4.43 -12.50
CA PHE A 151 -8.73 -3.41 -13.32
C PHE A 151 -8.86 -2.01 -12.73
N LEU A 152 -10.03 -1.66 -12.17
CA LEU A 152 -10.26 -0.37 -11.52
C LEU A 152 -9.38 -0.11 -10.29
N ARG A 153 -8.83 -1.17 -9.69
CA ARG A 153 -7.99 -1.09 -8.49
C ARG A 153 -6.52 -1.37 -8.75
N THR A 154 -6.21 -2.22 -9.71
CA THR A 154 -4.86 -2.76 -9.95
C THR A 154 -4.24 -2.30 -11.27
N LYS A 155 -4.98 -1.50 -12.05
CA LYS A 155 -4.70 -1.21 -13.47
C LYS A 155 -4.70 -2.48 -14.32
N VAL A 156 -4.34 -2.33 -15.60
CA VAL A 156 -4.35 -3.44 -16.56
C VAL A 156 -3.30 -4.52 -16.27
N ARG A 157 -2.16 -4.17 -15.67
CA ARG A 157 -1.10 -5.12 -15.28
C ARG A 157 -0.17 -4.50 -14.21
N PRO A 158 0.53 -5.32 -13.40
CA PRO A 158 1.56 -4.86 -12.49
C PRO A 158 2.85 -4.48 -13.23
N LEU A 159 3.74 -3.78 -12.53
CA LEU A 159 5.17 -3.74 -12.86
C LEU A 159 5.86 -4.90 -12.13
N VAL A 160 6.77 -5.61 -12.79
CA VAL A 160 7.46 -6.80 -12.23
C VAL A 160 8.96 -6.59 -12.34
N LEU A 161 9.68 -6.68 -11.22
CA LEU A 161 11.14 -6.73 -11.26
C LEU A 161 11.58 -8.04 -11.91
N ASP A 162 12.36 -7.94 -12.99
CA ASP A 162 12.83 -9.07 -13.81
C ASP A 162 14.21 -9.58 -13.41
N LEU A 163 14.60 -9.37 -12.14
CA LEU A 163 15.89 -9.78 -11.57
C LEU A 163 15.71 -10.75 -10.39
N PRO A 164 16.70 -11.61 -10.11
CA PRO A 164 16.64 -12.52 -8.98
C PRO A 164 16.69 -11.75 -7.64
N PRO A 165 16.06 -12.29 -6.58
CA PRO A 165 16.03 -11.68 -5.24
C PRO A 165 17.40 -11.45 -4.59
N THR A 166 18.45 -12.13 -5.06
CA THR A 166 19.81 -12.01 -4.53
C THR A 166 20.62 -10.89 -5.18
N VAL A 167 20.08 -10.19 -6.19
CA VAL A 167 20.79 -9.08 -6.84
C VAL A 167 21.10 -7.97 -5.82
N GLU A 168 22.14 -7.18 -6.05
CA GLU A 168 22.46 -6.03 -5.20
C GLU A 168 21.30 -5.00 -5.20
N LEU A 169 21.13 -4.31 -4.07
CA LEU A 169 20.01 -3.37 -3.88
C LEU A 169 20.01 -2.25 -4.94
N ASP A 170 21.16 -1.64 -5.20
CA ASP A 170 21.30 -0.54 -6.16
C ASP A 170 20.97 -0.98 -7.59
N ALA A 171 21.33 -2.22 -7.95
CA ALA A 171 20.99 -2.80 -9.24
C ALA A 171 19.48 -3.07 -9.37
N ALA A 172 18.82 -3.53 -8.30
CA ALA A 172 17.37 -3.65 -8.28
C ALA A 172 16.67 -2.28 -8.43
N ILE A 173 17.16 -1.25 -7.75
CA ILE A 173 16.63 0.12 -7.84
C ILE A 173 16.80 0.68 -9.25
N ALA A 174 18.00 0.54 -9.84
CA ALA A 174 18.26 0.98 -11.21
C ALA A 174 17.34 0.29 -12.21
N ARG A 175 17.19 -1.04 -12.11
CA ARG A 175 16.32 -1.79 -13.01
C ARG A 175 14.84 -1.45 -12.83
N LEU A 176 14.37 -1.22 -11.60
CA LEU A 176 13.00 -0.75 -11.35
C LEU A 176 12.73 0.62 -12.00
N LYS A 177 13.71 1.53 -12.00
CA LYS A 177 13.58 2.83 -12.68
C LYS A 177 13.44 2.68 -14.20
N GLU A 178 14.23 1.78 -14.81
CA GLU A 178 14.12 1.47 -16.24
C GLU A 178 12.77 0.85 -16.60
N LEU A 179 12.38 -0.22 -15.90
CA LEU A 179 11.10 -0.90 -16.07
C LEU A 179 9.89 0.03 -15.87
N HIS A 180 10.01 1.01 -14.98
CA HIS A 180 8.97 2.01 -14.76
C HIS A 180 8.82 2.96 -15.95
N GLY A 181 9.93 3.37 -16.57
CA GLY A 181 9.90 4.12 -17.83
C GLY A 181 9.19 3.34 -18.94
N GLU A 182 9.59 2.08 -19.14
CA GLU A 182 8.97 1.16 -20.10
C GLU A 182 7.46 0.99 -19.81
N TYR A 183 7.08 0.73 -18.56
CA TYR A 183 5.69 0.59 -18.14
C TYR A 183 4.85 1.81 -18.49
N ARG A 184 5.37 3.02 -18.25
CA ARG A 184 4.65 4.27 -18.53
C ARG A 184 4.43 4.49 -20.02
N GLU A 185 5.45 4.20 -20.85
CA GLU A 185 5.35 4.28 -22.30
C GLU A 185 4.30 3.28 -22.84
N GLU A 186 4.34 2.05 -22.37
CA GLU A 186 3.40 1.02 -22.78
C GLU A 186 1.97 1.32 -22.31
N TYR A 187 1.79 1.86 -21.11
CA TYR A 187 0.48 2.26 -20.59
C TYR A 187 -0.09 3.45 -21.37
N ALA A 188 0.74 4.43 -21.73
CA ALA A 188 0.34 5.53 -22.60
C ALA A 188 -0.03 5.04 -24.01
N ALA A 189 0.71 4.08 -24.56
CA ALA A 189 0.41 3.47 -25.85
C ALA A 189 -0.91 2.67 -25.80
N TYR A 190 -1.17 1.92 -24.72
CA TYR A 190 -2.45 1.26 -24.47
C TYR A 190 -3.61 2.26 -24.48
N TYR A 191 -3.47 3.37 -23.76
CA TYR A 191 -4.47 4.43 -23.75
C TYR A 191 -4.71 4.98 -25.17
N GLN A 192 -3.66 5.33 -25.90
CA GLN A 192 -3.76 5.90 -27.25
C GLN A 192 -4.39 4.95 -28.28
N ARG A 193 -4.14 3.64 -28.17
CA ARG A 193 -4.71 2.64 -29.09
C ARG A 193 -6.22 2.50 -28.98
N HIS A 194 -6.80 2.80 -27.81
CA HIS A 194 -8.21 2.53 -27.52
C HIS A 194 -9.05 3.77 -27.22
N ALA A 195 -8.42 4.89 -26.87
CA ALA A 195 -9.11 6.16 -26.65
C ALA A 195 -9.73 6.70 -27.95
N ASP A 196 -10.92 7.27 -27.80
CA ASP A 196 -11.63 8.04 -28.80
C ASP A 196 -11.88 9.47 -28.32
N ALA A 197 -12.61 10.27 -29.10
CA ALA A 197 -12.89 11.67 -28.78
C ALA A 197 -13.72 11.87 -27.51
N ASP A 198 -14.48 10.85 -27.08
CA ASP A 198 -15.37 10.90 -25.91
C ASP A 198 -14.72 10.27 -24.66
N SER A 199 -13.52 9.71 -24.80
CA SER A 199 -12.81 9.04 -23.72
C SER A 199 -12.28 10.04 -22.68
N PRO A 200 -12.47 9.78 -21.36
CA PRO A 200 -11.84 10.57 -20.30
C PRO A 200 -10.32 10.61 -20.42
N ALA A 201 -9.69 11.67 -19.93
CA ALA A 201 -8.23 11.81 -19.91
C ALA A 201 -7.55 10.68 -19.11
N MET A 202 -6.36 10.29 -19.53
CA MET A 202 -5.54 9.29 -18.84
C MET A 202 -5.32 9.69 -17.36
N ARG A 203 -5.59 8.78 -16.42
CA ARG A 203 -5.55 9.06 -14.97
C ARG A 203 -4.18 8.85 -14.33
N GLY A 204 -3.11 9.04 -15.11
CA GLY A 204 -1.73 8.71 -14.76
C GLY A 204 -1.29 7.37 -15.34
N ALA A 205 0.01 7.22 -15.59
CA ALA A 205 0.66 6.05 -16.16
C ALA A 205 1.47 5.23 -15.12
N ASP A 206 1.52 5.64 -13.86
CA ASP A 206 2.23 4.90 -12.80
C ASP A 206 1.58 3.56 -12.43
N PRO A 207 2.35 2.53 -12.03
CA PRO A 207 1.81 1.23 -11.63
C PRO A 207 1.08 1.29 -10.29
N ALA A 208 -0.06 0.60 -10.19
CA ALA A 208 -0.77 0.41 -8.91
C ALA A 208 -0.24 -0.79 -8.13
N ILE A 209 0.34 -1.78 -8.81
CA ILE A 209 0.91 -3.00 -8.24
C ILE A 209 2.36 -3.14 -8.74
N VAL A 210 3.29 -3.39 -7.82
CA VAL A 210 4.68 -3.71 -8.11
C VAL A 210 5.04 -5.03 -7.45
N LEU A 211 5.56 -5.97 -8.26
CA LEU A 211 5.92 -7.31 -7.86
C LEU A 211 7.44 -7.47 -7.84
N ILE A 212 7.97 -8.01 -6.75
CA ILE A 212 9.42 -8.17 -6.58
C ILE A 212 9.70 -9.65 -6.21
N PRO A 213 10.29 -10.44 -7.13
CA PRO A 213 10.64 -11.84 -6.87
C PRO A 213 11.43 -12.03 -5.59
N GLY A 214 11.10 -13.11 -4.87
CA GLY A 214 11.61 -13.45 -3.55
C GLY A 214 11.32 -12.44 -2.43
N VAL A 215 10.66 -11.31 -2.71
CA VAL A 215 10.35 -10.25 -1.73
C VAL A 215 8.85 -10.11 -1.44
N GLY A 216 8.00 -9.99 -2.46
CA GLY A 216 6.56 -9.83 -2.29
C GLY A 216 5.95 -8.78 -3.21
N MET A 217 4.84 -8.19 -2.77
CA MET A 217 4.05 -7.24 -3.54
C MET A 217 3.89 -5.92 -2.80
N PHE A 218 4.08 -4.82 -3.54
CA PHE A 218 3.73 -3.48 -3.14
C PHE A 218 2.50 -3.03 -3.92
N SER A 219 1.54 -2.43 -3.23
CA SER A 219 0.34 -1.87 -3.84
C SER A 219 0.13 -0.43 -3.40
N PHE A 220 -0.45 0.40 -4.28
CA PHE A 220 -0.52 1.84 -4.09
C PHE A 220 -1.93 2.39 -4.29
N GLY A 221 -2.24 3.46 -3.57
CA GLY A 221 -3.51 4.16 -3.70
C GLY A 221 -3.50 5.52 -3.01
N LYS A 222 -4.58 6.28 -3.22
CA LYS A 222 -4.78 7.63 -2.64
C LYS A 222 -4.84 7.66 -1.11
N ASP A 223 -5.03 6.51 -0.49
CA ASP A 223 -5.04 6.28 0.95
C ASP A 223 -4.63 4.82 1.22
N LYS A 224 -4.28 4.52 2.47
CA LYS A 224 -3.82 3.19 2.86
C LYS A 224 -4.87 2.10 2.63
N GLN A 225 -6.14 2.38 2.88
CA GLN A 225 -7.22 1.40 2.63
C GLN A 225 -7.26 1.03 1.14
N THR A 226 -7.24 2.01 0.24
CA THR A 226 -7.24 1.80 -1.20
C THR A 226 -5.99 1.03 -1.64
N ALA A 227 -4.82 1.36 -1.10
CA ALA A 227 -3.58 0.64 -1.36
C ALA A 227 -3.67 -0.84 -0.91
N ARG A 228 -4.17 -1.10 0.30
CA ARG A 228 -4.39 -2.47 0.82
C ARG A 228 -5.36 -3.26 -0.04
N VAL A 229 -6.52 -2.68 -0.34
CA VAL A 229 -7.55 -3.30 -1.17
C VAL A 229 -7.01 -3.62 -2.57
N ALA A 230 -6.22 -2.73 -3.19
CA ALA A 230 -5.58 -3.04 -4.46
C ALA A 230 -4.71 -4.31 -4.38
N GLY A 231 -3.93 -4.46 -3.30
CA GLY A 231 -3.15 -5.67 -3.03
C GLY A 231 -4.03 -6.92 -2.86
N GLU A 232 -5.09 -6.85 -2.06
CA GLU A 232 -6.03 -7.96 -1.85
C GLU A 232 -6.69 -8.41 -3.17
N PHE A 233 -7.07 -7.45 -4.02
CA PHE A 233 -7.61 -7.72 -5.35
C PHE A 233 -6.58 -8.41 -6.26
N TYR A 234 -5.31 -8.04 -6.16
CA TYR A 234 -4.26 -8.70 -6.92
C TYR A 234 -3.92 -10.11 -6.40
N VAL A 235 -3.98 -10.34 -5.08
CA VAL A 235 -3.92 -11.71 -4.50
C VAL A 235 -5.04 -12.58 -5.09
N ASN A 236 -6.26 -12.04 -5.18
CA ASN A 236 -7.37 -12.75 -5.82
C ASN A 236 -7.11 -12.99 -7.31
N ALA A 237 -6.50 -12.04 -8.03
CA ALA A 237 -6.11 -12.23 -9.42
C ALA A 237 -5.11 -13.39 -9.59
N ILE A 238 -4.12 -13.50 -8.70
CA ILE A 238 -3.17 -14.63 -8.67
C ILE A 238 -3.91 -15.96 -8.48
N ASN A 239 -4.87 -16.02 -7.55
CA ASN A 239 -5.67 -17.23 -7.34
C ASN A 239 -6.52 -17.60 -8.56
N VAL A 240 -7.08 -16.61 -9.26
CA VAL A 240 -7.82 -16.84 -10.51
C VAL A 240 -6.89 -17.36 -11.61
N MET A 241 -5.70 -16.76 -11.79
CA MET A 241 -4.70 -17.27 -12.74
C MET A 241 -4.32 -18.71 -12.42
N ARG A 242 -4.03 -19.00 -11.15
CA ARG A 242 -3.67 -20.33 -10.66
C ARG A 242 -4.77 -21.35 -10.91
N GLY A 243 -6.02 -21.02 -10.58
CA GLY A 243 -7.18 -21.88 -10.80
C GLY A 243 -7.46 -22.13 -12.28
N ALA A 244 -7.37 -21.09 -13.11
CA ALA A 244 -7.56 -21.21 -14.55
C ALA A 244 -6.47 -22.08 -15.19
N GLU A 245 -5.20 -21.87 -14.83
CA GLU A 245 -4.07 -22.67 -15.29
C GLU A 245 -4.13 -24.12 -14.77
N ALA A 246 -4.82 -24.39 -13.66
CA ALA A 246 -4.97 -25.74 -13.14
C ALA A 246 -5.82 -26.64 -14.05
N VAL A 247 -6.87 -26.11 -14.65
CA VAL A 247 -7.83 -26.89 -15.47
C VAL A 247 -7.82 -26.53 -16.95
N SER A 248 -7.18 -25.43 -17.33
CA SER A 248 -7.08 -24.94 -18.71
C SER A 248 -5.93 -23.92 -18.82
N THR A 249 -6.15 -22.81 -19.52
CA THR A 249 -5.24 -21.69 -19.69
C THR A 249 -5.96 -20.40 -19.26
N TYR A 250 -5.26 -19.55 -18.51
CA TYR A 250 -5.79 -18.25 -18.15
C TYR A 250 -5.92 -17.34 -19.37
N ALA A 251 -7.13 -16.84 -19.62
CA ALA A 251 -7.44 -15.91 -20.70
C ALA A 251 -8.24 -14.72 -20.13
N PRO A 252 -7.62 -13.52 -20.00
CA PRO A 252 -8.35 -12.33 -19.60
C PRO A 252 -9.26 -11.85 -20.74
N ILE A 253 -10.15 -10.90 -20.43
CA ILE A 253 -10.95 -10.20 -21.45
C ILE A 253 -10.04 -9.39 -22.39
N GLU A 254 -10.56 -9.08 -23.58
CA GLU A 254 -9.87 -8.26 -24.59
C GLU A 254 -9.42 -6.90 -24.04
N GLU A 255 -8.25 -6.43 -24.48
CA GLU A 255 -7.65 -5.15 -24.06
C GLU A 255 -8.59 -3.96 -24.28
N SER A 256 -9.34 -3.96 -25.39
CA SER A 256 -10.34 -2.93 -25.68
C SER A 256 -11.47 -2.90 -24.65
N GLU A 257 -11.86 -4.04 -24.07
CA GLU A 257 -12.88 -4.06 -23.03
C GLU A 257 -12.31 -3.68 -21.66
N LYS A 258 -11.04 -4.00 -21.36
CA LYS A 258 -10.33 -3.45 -20.20
C LYS A 258 -10.34 -1.92 -20.24
N PHE A 259 -10.00 -1.33 -21.39
CA PHE A 259 -10.02 0.12 -21.60
C PHE A 259 -11.39 0.73 -21.35
N ARG A 260 -12.43 0.14 -21.94
CA ARG A 260 -13.79 0.66 -21.80
C ARG A 260 -14.35 0.57 -20.38
N ILE A 261 -13.86 -0.38 -19.57
CA ILE A 261 -14.18 -0.46 -18.14
C ILE A 261 -13.43 0.63 -17.37
N GLU A 262 -12.11 0.72 -17.58
CA GLU A 262 -11.25 1.67 -16.87
C GLU A 262 -11.65 3.12 -17.15
N TYR A 263 -11.96 3.44 -18.40
CA TYR A 263 -12.30 4.79 -18.88
C TYR A 263 -13.80 4.99 -19.12
N TRP A 264 -14.66 4.23 -18.43
CA TRP A 264 -16.10 4.38 -18.58
C TRP A 264 -16.59 5.74 -18.04
N ALA A 265 -17.38 6.46 -18.84
CA ALA A 265 -17.98 7.75 -18.47
C ALA A 265 -18.79 7.73 -17.16
N LEU A 266 -19.49 6.62 -16.83
CA LEU A 266 -20.21 6.53 -15.56
C LEU A 266 -19.26 6.43 -14.36
N GLU A 267 -18.14 5.74 -14.51
CA GLU A 267 -17.11 5.69 -13.48
C GLU A 267 -16.43 7.05 -13.32
N GLU A 268 -16.13 7.72 -14.43
CA GLU A 268 -15.63 9.10 -14.43
C GLU A 268 -16.58 10.06 -13.70
N ALA A 269 -17.88 9.95 -13.97
CA ALA A 269 -18.89 10.75 -13.28
C ALA A 269 -18.95 10.47 -11.77
N LYS A 270 -18.71 9.24 -11.31
CA LYS A 270 -18.57 8.93 -9.88
C LYS A 270 -17.32 9.58 -9.29
N LEU A 271 -16.19 9.48 -9.98
CA LEU A 271 -14.92 10.06 -9.53
C LEU A 271 -15.00 11.59 -9.41
N GLN A 272 -15.64 12.27 -10.37
CA GLN A 272 -15.84 13.72 -10.35
C GLN A 272 -16.76 14.20 -9.22
N ARG A 273 -17.66 13.33 -8.74
CA ARG A 273 -18.56 13.62 -7.59
C ARG A 273 -17.90 13.38 -6.24
N MET A 274 -16.72 12.76 -6.21
CA MET A 274 -16.01 12.52 -4.95
C MET A 274 -15.60 13.85 -4.31
N PRO A 275 -15.62 13.94 -2.97
CA PRO A 275 -15.10 15.12 -2.29
C PRO A 275 -13.62 15.32 -2.63
N LYS A 276 -13.20 16.58 -2.68
CA LYS A 276 -11.79 16.92 -2.88
C LYS A 276 -10.94 16.24 -1.80
N PRO A 277 -9.72 15.76 -2.13
CA PRO A 277 -8.79 15.24 -1.14
C PRO A 277 -8.56 16.25 -0.02
N LYS A 278 -8.40 15.74 1.21
CA LYS A 278 -8.03 16.56 2.35
C LYS A 278 -6.58 17.07 2.20
N PRO A 279 -6.17 18.16 2.88
CA PRO A 279 -4.86 18.77 2.70
C PRO A 279 -3.66 17.84 2.89
N LEU A 280 -3.76 16.85 3.78
CA LEU A 280 -2.70 15.87 4.06
C LEU A 280 -3.05 14.46 3.57
N ALA A 281 -4.05 14.33 2.71
CA ALA A 281 -4.27 13.07 1.99
C ALA A 281 -2.96 12.65 1.31
N THR A 282 -2.68 11.34 1.29
CA THR A 282 -1.45 10.74 0.73
C THR A 282 -0.13 11.02 1.47
N ARG A 283 -0.16 11.80 2.57
CA ARG A 283 1.02 12.05 3.40
C ARG A 283 1.15 10.98 4.50
N VAL A 284 2.38 10.57 4.75
CA VAL A 284 2.75 9.69 5.87
C VAL A 284 3.51 10.50 6.92
N ALA A 285 2.98 10.53 8.13
CA ALA A 285 3.57 11.24 9.25
C ALA A 285 4.10 10.29 10.32
N LEU A 286 5.22 10.61 10.95
CA LEU A 286 5.69 9.98 12.17
C LEU A 286 5.74 11.01 13.29
N VAL A 287 5.04 10.75 14.39
CA VAL A 287 4.97 11.66 15.55
C VAL A 287 5.55 10.94 16.75
N THR A 288 6.64 11.48 17.30
CA THR A 288 7.29 10.95 18.51
C THR A 288 6.58 11.45 19.77
N GLY A 289 6.48 10.63 20.82
CA GLY A 289 5.71 10.97 22.02
C GLY A 289 4.21 11.14 21.74
N ALA A 290 3.67 10.36 20.80
CA ALA A 290 2.30 10.49 20.30
C ALA A 290 1.25 9.70 21.09
N GLY A 291 1.65 8.93 22.10
CA GLY A 291 0.75 8.20 22.98
C GLY A 291 -0.04 9.12 23.91
N SER A 292 0.39 10.36 24.11
CA SER A 292 -0.28 11.30 25.02
C SER A 292 -0.09 12.79 24.64
N GLY A 293 -0.80 13.67 25.35
CA GLY A 293 -0.58 15.11 25.35
C GLY A 293 -0.57 15.76 23.97
N ILE A 294 0.43 16.61 23.71
CA ILE A 294 0.58 17.37 22.46
C ILE A 294 0.76 16.43 21.26
N GLY A 295 1.57 15.37 21.42
CA GLY A 295 1.82 14.41 20.34
C GLY A 295 0.54 13.70 19.89
N LYS A 296 -0.29 13.25 20.83
CA LYS A 296 -1.60 12.67 20.55
C LYS A 296 -2.50 13.65 19.80
N ALA A 297 -2.61 14.90 20.28
CA ALA A 297 -3.44 15.92 19.63
C ALA A 297 -2.96 16.26 18.20
N ILE A 298 -1.65 16.26 17.97
CA ILE A 298 -1.06 16.41 16.64
C ILE A 298 -1.46 15.22 15.76
N ALA A 299 -1.30 13.99 16.24
CA ALA A 299 -1.67 12.79 15.49
C ALA A 299 -3.17 12.77 15.12
N GLU A 300 -4.05 13.10 16.06
CA GLU A 300 -5.49 13.28 15.84
C GLU A 300 -5.77 14.27 14.72
N ARG A 301 -5.09 15.44 14.75
CA ARG A 301 -5.28 16.45 13.70
C ARG A 301 -4.75 15.99 12.34
N LEU A 302 -3.60 15.34 12.28
CA LEU A 302 -3.01 14.84 11.04
C LEU A 302 -3.92 13.80 10.37
N VAL A 303 -4.46 12.83 11.14
CA VAL A 303 -5.43 11.86 10.64
C VAL A 303 -6.73 12.56 10.20
N ALA A 304 -7.20 13.56 10.95
CA ALA A 304 -8.38 14.34 10.58
C ALA A 304 -8.18 15.08 9.25
N GLU A 305 -6.96 15.48 8.90
CA GLU A 305 -6.58 16.08 7.61
C GLU A 305 -6.17 15.05 6.53
N GLY A 306 -6.31 13.75 6.81
CA GLY A 306 -6.18 12.66 5.83
C GLY A 306 -4.82 11.97 5.75
N ALA A 307 -3.86 12.29 6.63
CA ALA A 307 -2.57 11.61 6.68
C ALA A 307 -2.69 10.19 7.25
N CYS A 308 -1.77 9.32 6.85
CA CYS A 308 -1.45 8.11 7.61
C CYS A 308 -0.42 8.47 8.69
N VAL A 309 -0.61 8.04 9.94
CA VAL A 309 0.22 8.50 11.07
C VAL A 309 0.83 7.33 11.84
N VAL A 310 2.14 7.36 12.03
CA VAL A 310 2.86 6.49 12.95
C VAL A 310 2.86 7.13 14.33
N ILE A 311 2.22 6.45 15.27
CA ILE A 311 2.15 6.79 16.69
C ILE A 311 3.38 6.17 17.35
N ALA A 312 4.47 6.93 17.37
CA ALA A 312 5.75 6.53 17.95
C ALA A 312 5.81 6.97 19.42
N ASP A 313 5.85 6.03 20.35
CA ASP A 313 5.94 6.33 21.79
C ASP A 313 6.74 5.27 22.54
N LEU A 314 7.29 5.62 23.70
CA LEU A 314 7.92 4.66 24.61
C LEU A 314 6.87 3.72 25.22
N ASP A 315 5.67 4.25 25.47
CA ASP A 315 4.55 3.49 26.04
C ASP A 315 3.77 2.77 24.92
N ALA A 316 3.98 1.46 24.82
CA ALA A 316 3.36 0.60 23.82
C ALA A 316 1.82 0.57 23.92
N GLU A 317 1.28 0.58 25.14
CA GLU A 317 -0.16 0.46 25.37
C GLU A 317 -0.87 1.75 24.93
N ASN A 318 -0.34 2.89 25.35
CA ASN A 318 -0.85 4.21 24.94
C ASN A 318 -0.75 4.41 23.41
N ALA A 319 0.38 4.03 22.80
CA ALA A 319 0.53 4.11 21.35
C ALA A 319 -0.54 3.26 20.62
N ALA A 320 -0.77 2.04 21.08
CA ALA A 320 -1.77 1.12 20.52
C ALA A 320 -3.20 1.64 20.68
N GLU A 321 -3.55 2.16 21.86
CA GLU A 321 -4.86 2.76 22.12
C GLU A 321 -5.13 3.95 21.20
N VAL A 322 -4.16 4.86 21.09
CA VAL A 322 -4.28 6.03 20.19
C VAL A 322 -4.44 5.58 18.74
N ALA A 323 -3.58 4.69 18.23
CA ALA A 323 -3.68 4.22 16.86
C ALA A 323 -5.03 3.55 16.56
N SER A 324 -5.54 2.73 17.48
CA SER A 324 -6.86 2.09 17.36
C SER A 324 -7.98 3.15 17.29
N SER A 325 -7.95 4.12 18.20
CA SER A 325 -8.95 5.21 18.24
C SER A 325 -8.99 6.07 16.97
N LEU A 326 -7.87 6.14 16.24
CA LEU A 326 -7.72 6.90 15.00
C LEU A 326 -8.13 6.12 13.74
N GLY A 327 -8.63 4.90 13.88
CA GLY A 327 -9.08 4.05 12.77
C GLY A 327 -8.13 2.92 12.40
N GLY A 328 -7.18 2.58 13.28
CA GLY A 328 -6.35 1.38 13.16
C GLY A 328 -5.40 1.40 11.96
N PRO A 329 -4.90 0.23 11.51
CA PRO A 329 -3.80 0.12 10.54
C PRO A 329 -4.02 0.81 9.18
N ASP A 330 -5.26 1.11 8.82
CA ASP A 330 -5.59 1.86 7.60
C ASP A 330 -5.40 3.38 7.75
N LYS A 331 -5.11 3.89 8.94
CA LYS A 331 -4.88 5.32 9.22
C LYS A 331 -3.74 5.58 10.20
N ALA A 332 -3.58 4.74 11.21
CA ALA A 332 -2.58 4.90 12.23
C ALA A 332 -1.88 3.57 12.57
N LEU A 333 -0.55 3.64 12.71
CA LEU A 333 0.29 2.52 13.11
C LEU A 333 0.94 2.83 14.46
N ALA A 334 0.73 2.00 15.46
CA ALA A 334 1.45 2.11 16.73
C ALA A 334 2.85 1.50 16.60
N VAL A 335 3.86 2.21 17.10
CA VAL A 335 5.24 1.71 17.20
C VAL A 335 5.81 2.09 18.57
N THR A 336 6.33 1.09 19.28
CA THR A 336 7.10 1.31 20.50
C THR A 336 8.52 1.74 20.14
N VAL A 337 8.93 2.92 20.60
CA VAL A 337 10.27 3.44 20.34
C VAL A 337 10.76 4.30 21.50
N ASP A 338 11.91 3.92 22.04
CA ASP A 338 12.74 4.79 22.84
C ASP A 338 13.69 5.57 21.92
N VAL A 339 13.48 6.89 21.83
CA VAL A 339 14.26 7.79 20.96
C VAL A 339 15.73 7.93 21.39
N THR A 340 16.13 7.36 22.52
CA THR A 340 17.55 7.30 22.91
C THR A 340 18.30 6.15 22.23
N TYR A 341 17.59 5.18 21.63
CA TYR A 341 18.15 4.00 20.96
C TYR A 341 18.01 4.07 19.44
N GLU A 342 19.13 4.16 18.74
CA GLU A 342 19.18 4.30 17.26
C GLU A 342 18.52 3.13 16.53
N GLU A 343 18.70 1.91 17.02
CA GLU A 343 18.12 0.71 16.40
C GLU A 343 16.59 0.71 16.47
N GLN A 344 16.02 1.19 17.58
CA GLN A 344 14.56 1.30 17.72
C GLN A 344 13.98 2.39 16.81
N ILE A 345 14.70 3.51 16.63
CA ILE A 345 14.33 4.54 15.66
C ILE A 345 14.35 3.95 14.25
N ALA A 346 15.42 3.26 13.86
CA ALA A 346 15.52 2.64 12.55
C ALA A 346 14.40 1.61 12.32
N GLU A 347 14.04 0.81 13.33
CA GLU A 347 12.91 -0.12 13.26
C GLU A 347 11.57 0.63 13.11
N ALA A 348 11.38 1.76 13.79
CA ALA A 348 10.17 2.56 13.65
C ALA A 348 9.98 3.10 12.23
N PHE A 349 11.05 3.56 11.59
CA PHE A 349 11.01 3.96 10.18
C PHE A 349 10.80 2.75 9.26
N ARG A 350 11.43 1.60 9.52
CA ARG A 350 11.16 0.36 8.76
C ARG A 350 9.69 -0.05 8.83
N ALA A 351 9.08 -0.01 10.01
CA ALA A 351 7.67 -0.28 10.20
C ALA A 351 6.79 0.71 9.41
N ALA A 352 7.13 2.00 9.44
CA ALA A 352 6.44 3.05 8.69
C ALA A 352 6.48 2.80 7.17
N VAL A 353 7.66 2.51 6.61
CA VAL A 353 7.80 2.30 5.15
C VAL A 353 7.19 0.99 4.69
N LEU A 354 7.18 -0.07 5.51
CA LEU A 354 6.45 -1.30 5.18
C LEU A 354 4.93 -1.10 5.24
N ALA A 355 4.46 -0.30 6.21
CA ALA A 355 3.03 -0.04 6.38
C ALA A 355 2.47 0.90 5.30
N PHE A 356 3.18 1.98 4.99
CA PHE A 356 2.66 3.10 4.19
C PHE A 356 3.54 3.49 2.99
N GLY A 357 4.68 2.83 2.79
CA GLY A 357 5.58 3.03 1.64
C GLY A 357 6.63 4.15 1.81
N GLY A 358 6.58 4.97 2.86
CA GLY A 358 7.48 6.11 3.04
C GLY A 358 7.20 6.91 4.31
N VAL A 359 7.90 8.03 4.50
CA VAL A 359 7.65 9.03 5.55
C VAL A 359 7.86 10.42 4.96
N ASP A 360 6.82 11.27 5.02
CA ASP A 360 6.81 12.61 4.43
C ASP A 360 6.78 13.74 5.45
N LEU A 361 6.38 13.44 6.68
CA LEU A 361 6.28 14.39 7.78
C LEU A 361 6.85 13.74 9.06
N VAL A 362 7.71 14.44 9.77
CA VAL A 362 8.17 14.03 11.10
C VAL A 362 7.89 15.13 12.10
N VAL A 363 7.33 14.75 13.24
CA VAL A 363 7.15 15.65 14.38
C VAL A 363 7.99 15.14 15.55
N ASN A 364 9.08 15.84 15.81
CA ASN A 364 9.93 15.68 16.99
C ASN A 364 9.23 16.33 18.20
N ASN A 365 8.36 15.56 18.84
CA ASN A 365 7.56 15.99 20.00
C ASN A 365 8.00 15.31 21.30
N ALA A 366 8.60 14.11 21.24
CA ALA A 366 9.07 13.41 22.44
C ALA A 366 9.96 14.30 23.32
N GLY A 367 9.65 14.34 24.61
CA GLY A 367 10.38 15.17 25.55
C GLY A 367 9.85 15.03 26.98
N ILE A 368 10.68 15.48 27.92
CA ILE A 368 10.37 15.49 29.35
C ILE A 368 10.68 16.87 29.92
N SER A 369 10.15 17.18 31.11
CA SER A 369 10.44 18.42 31.81
C SER A 369 10.84 18.13 33.24
N ILE A 370 12.12 18.33 33.55
CA ILE A 370 12.65 18.25 34.92
C ILE A 370 13.08 19.66 35.33
N SER A 371 12.28 20.28 36.22
CA SER A 371 12.57 21.60 36.77
C SER A 371 13.21 21.47 38.15
N LYS A 372 14.49 21.78 38.26
CA LYS A 372 15.27 21.76 39.52
C LYS A 372 16.21 22.95 39.62
N PRO A 373 16.45 23.50 40.83
CA PRO A 373 17.52 24.47 41.06
C PRO A 373 18.89 23.95 40.56
N LEU A 374 19.81 24.86 40.22
CA LEU A 374 21.13 24.50 39.68
C LEU A 374 21.89 23.51 40.59
N LEU A 375 21.92 23.77 41.90
CA LEU A 375 22.64 22.94 42.87
C LEU A 375 21.99 21.56 43.12
N GLU A 376 20.74 21.38 42.68
CA GLU A 376 19.99 20.12 42.81
C GLU A 376 19.89 19.37 41.48
N THR A 377 20.29 20.00 40.36
CA THR A 377 20.30 19.38 39.04
C THR A 377 21.50 18.44 38.96
N THR A 378 21.25 17.13 38.94
CA THR A 378 22.31 16.13 38.85
C THR A 378 22.77 15.95 37.40
N ALA A 379 23.97 15.39 37.20
CA ALA A 379 24.43 14.99 35.87
C ALA A 379 23.44 14.02 35.19
N LYS A 380 22.85 13.09 35.96
CA LYS A 380 21.83 12.17 35.45
C LYS A 380 20.57 12.91 34.94
N ASP A 381 20.11 13.95 35.65
CA ASP A 381 18.98 14.78 35.19
C ASP A 381 19.32 15.54 33.90
N TRP A 382 20.57 15.97 33.77
CA TRP A 382 21.09 16.66 32.59
C TRP A 382 21.15 15.71 31.39
N ASP A 383 21.82 14.57 31.56
CA ASP A 383 22.05 13.57 30.52
C ASP A 383 20.72 13.02 30.00
N LEU A 384 19.80 12.62 30.90
CA LEU A 384 18.49 12.11 30.50
C LEU A 384 17.72 13.09 29.61
N GLN A 385 17.74 14.39 29.94
CA GLN A 385 17.06 15.40 29.13
C GLN A 385 17.74 15.60 27.77
N HIS A 386 19.07 15.60 27.72
CA HIS A 386 19.83 15.75 26.48
C HIS A 386 19.71 14.52 25.58
N ASP A 387 19.76 13.32 26.15
CA ASP A 387 19.62 12.06 25.42
C ASP A 387 18.25 11.98 24.73
N ILE A 388 17.18 12.34 25.42
CA ILE A 388 15.82 12.31 24.85
C ILE A 388 15.60 13.46 23.88
N MET A 389 15.82 14.71 24.30
CA MET A 389 15.34 15.88 23.55
C MET A 389 16.36 16.35 22.51
N ALA A 390 17.65 16.44 22.85
CA ALA A 390 18.66 16.92 21.91
C ALA A 390 19.10 15.79 20.98
N ARG A 391 19.70 14.73 21.54
CA ARG A 391 20.22 13.59 20.77
C ARG A 391 19.09 12.81 20.08
N GLY A 392 18.02 12.49 20.79
CA GLY A 392 16.91 11.72 20.23
C GLY A 392 16.25 12.40 19.02
N SER A 393 15.97 13.70 19.10
CA SER A 393 15.40 14.43 17.95
C SER A 393 16.35 14.57 16.76
N PHE A 394 17.67 14.66 17.01
CA PHE A 394 18.68 14.57 15.95
C PHE A 394 18.63 13.22 15.25
N LEU A 395 18.63 12.11 16.02
CA LEU A 395 18.64 10.76 15.47
C LEU A 395 17.38 10.48 14.65
N VAL A 396 16.21 10.88 15.16
CA VAL A 396 14.94 10.77 14.44
C VAL A 396 14.99 11.58 13.13
N SER A 397 15.51 12.80 13.15
CA SER A 397 15.63 13.64 11.95
C SER A 397 16.64 13.07 10.94
N ARG A 398 17.73 12.45 11.39
CA ARG A 398 18.71 11.80 10.52
C ARG A 398 18.10 10.62 9.76
N GLU A 399 17.35 9.77 10.47
CA GLU A 399 16.65 8.64 9.83
C GLU A 399 15.50 9.13 8.92
N ALA A 400 14.79 10.20 9.31
CA ALA A 400 13.81 10.85 8.45
C ALA A 400 14.42 11.37 7.15
N ALA A 401 15.54 12.08 7.23
CA ALA A 401 16.24 12.61 6.06
C ALA A 401 16.67 11.48 5.12
N ARG A 402 17.17 10.35 5.65
CA ARG A 402 17.51 9.17 4.82
C ARG A 402 16.31 8.70 4.00
N VAL A 403 15.15 8.49 4.62
CA VAL A 403 13.93 8.05 3.92
C VAL A 403 13.44 9.09 2.92
N MET A 404 13.38 10.36 3.33
CA MET A 404 12.87 11.46 2.50
C MET A 404 13.75 11.72 1.26
N ILE A 405 15.07 11.59 1.39
CA ILE A 405 16.00 11.70 0.27
C ILE A 405 15.82 10.52 -0.70
N GLN A 406 15.67 9.30 -0.18
CA GLN A 406 15.49 8.10 -1.01
C GLN A 406 14.19 8.13 -1.84
N GLN A 407 13.10 8.68 -1.28
CA GLN A 407 11.83 8.79 -2.00
C GLN A 407 11.82 9.94 -3.01
N GLU A 408 12.69 10.96 -2.89
CA GLU A 408 12.74 12.13 -3.78
C GLU A 408 11.38 12.89 -3.88
N LEU A 409 10.52 12.77 -2.86
CA LEU A 409 9.20 13.42 -2.78
C LEU A 409 9.21 14.69 -1.91
N GLY A 410 10.40 15.12 -1.44
CA GLY A 410 10.55 16.14 -0.42
C GLY A 410 10.01 15.68 0.95
N GLY A 411 9.82 16.64 1.85
CA GLY A 411 9.27 16.33 3.18
C GLY A 411 9.28 17.50 4.14
N ASP A 412 8.82 17.23 5.36
CA ASP A 412 8.67 18.23 6.41
C ASP A 412 9.11 17.66 7.76
N ILE A 413 10.03 18.33 8.44
CA ILE A 413 10.44 18.00 9.80
C ILE A 413 10.06 19.15 10.73
N VAL A 414 9.27 18.85 11.76
CA VAL A 414 8.76 19.81 12.73
C VAL A 414 9.29 19.46 14.11
N TYR A 415 9.94 20.41 14.76
CA TYR A 415 10.37 20.29 16.14
C TYR A 415 9.35 20.98 17.06
N ILE A 416 8.95 20.32 18.14
CA ILE A 416 8.22 20.99 19.21
C ILE A 416 9.23 21.59 20.17
N ALA A 417 9.64 22.83 19.89
CA ALA A 417 10.59 23.57 20.72
C ALA A 417 9.90 24.11 21.99
N SER A 418 10.37 25.25 22.50
CA SER A 418 9.81 25.90 23.69
C SER A 418 10.18 27.36 23.72
N LYS A 419 9.38 28.20 24.40
CA LYS A 419 9.80 29.55 24.82
C LYS A 419 11.17 29.53 25.51
N ASN A 420 11.48 28.47 26.26
CA ASN A 420 12.74 28.33 26.97
C ASN A 420 13.96 28.12 26.05
N SER A 421 13.76 27.96 24.74
CA SER A 421 14.86 28.00 23.76
C SER A 421 15.48 29.39 23.61
N VAL A 422 14.71 30.45 23.92
CA VAL A 422 15.12 31.86 23.79
C VAL A 422 15.10 32.61 25.12
N PHE A 423 14.19 32.24 26.02
CA PHE A 423 14.03 32.89 27.31
C PHE A 423 14.65 32.04 28.42
N ALA A 424 15.54 32.64 29.22
CA ALA A 424 16.13 31.99 30.38
C ALA A 424 15.23 32.15 31.62
N GLY A 425 14.65 31.05 32.08
CA GLY A 425 13.94 30.97 33.36
C GLY A 425 14.75 30.21 34.42
N PRO A 426 14.61 30.53 35.73
CA PRO A 426 15.26 29.78 36.79
C PRO A 426 14.80 28.31 36.80
N ASN A 427 15.61 27.44 37.38
CA ASN A 427 15.33 26.01 37.62
C ASN A 427 15.20 25.11 36.37
N ASN A 428 15.57 25.60 35.18
CA ASN A 428 15.35 24.86 33.92
C ASN A 428 16.63 24.78 33.08
N ILE A 429 17.82 24.72 33.70
CA ILE A 429 19.08 24.83 32.95
C ILE A 429 19.25 23.74 31.89
N ALA A 430 19.03 22.47 32.27
CA ALA A 430 19.13 21.34 31.34
C ALA A 430 18.02 21.38 30.28
N TYR A 431 16.76 21.54 30.69
CA TYR A 431 15.63 21.66 29.76
C TYR A 431 15.82 22.79 28.74
N SER A 432 16.16 23.99 29.20
CA SER A 432 16.32 25.17 28.33
C SER A 432 17.49 24.99 27.37
N ALA A 433 18.60 24.38 27.83
CA ALA A 433 19.73 24.03 26.98
C ALA A 433 19.31 23.10 25.84
N THR A 434 18.58 22.01 26.14
CA THR A 434 18.09 21.09 25.09
C THR A 434 17.12 21.75 24.10
N LYS A 435 16.26 22.66 24.56
CA LYS A 435 15.33 23.39 23.68
C LYS A 435 16.04 24.43 22.81
N ALA A 436 17.09 25.07 23.32
CA ALA A 436 17.95 25.94 22.53
C ALA A 436 18.74 25.15 21.48
N ASP A 437 19.22 23.95 21.84
CA ASP A 437 19.86 23.01 20.92
C ASP A 437 18.92 22.60 19.78
N GLN A 438 17.72 22.12 20.10
CA GLN A 438 16.67 21.80 19.10
C GLN A 438 16.39 22.99 18.17
N ALA A 439 16.24 24.20 18.71
CA ALA A 439 16.02 25.41 17.90
C ALA A 439 17.22 25.74 16.99
N HIS A 440 18.44 25.33 17.34
CA HIS A 440 19.60 25.44 16.45
C HIS A 440 19.67 24.31 15.42
N GLN A 441 19.35 23.06 15.80
CA GLN A 441 19.21 21.95 14.87
C GLN A 441 18.24 22.28 13.74
N VAL A 442 17.09 22.89 14.04
CA VAL A 442 16.12 23.34 13.01
C VAL A 442 16.79 24.19 11.93
N ARG A 443 17.62 25.17 12.33
CA ARG A 443 18.29 26.08 11.40
C ARG A 443 19.35 25.37 10.56
N LEU A 444 20.13 24.48 11.18
CA LEU A 444 21.17 23.72 10.48
C LEU A 444 20.55 22.74 9.48
N LEU A 445 19.56 21.95 9.92
CA LEU A 445 18.89 20.98 9.07
C LEU A 445 18.08 21.64 7.95
N ALA A 446 17.48 22.81 8.18
CA ALA A 446 16.80 23.56 7.11
C ALA A 446 17.78 24.01 6.02
N ALA A 447 19.00 24.40 6.39
CA ALA A 447 20.02 24.82 5.44
C ALA A 447 20.59 23.63 4.65
N GLU A 448 20.75 22.48 5.29
CA GLU A 448 21.31 21.26 4.69
C GLU A 448 20.28 20.53 3.81
N LEU A 449 19.07 20.30 4.31
CA LEU A 449 18.08 19.45 3.63
C LEU A 449 17.23 20.20 2.60
N GLY A 450 17.39 21.53 2.51
CA GLY A 450 16.65 22.38 1.57
C GLY A 450 16.87 22.00 0.10
N GLU A 451 18.06 21.52 -0.26
CA GLU A 451 18.36 21.07 -1.64
C GLU A 451 17.56 19.82 -2.04
N HIS A 452 17.11 19.04 -1.06
CA HIS A 452 16.28 17.85 -1.26
C HIS A 452 14.77 18.15 -1.17
N GLY A 453 14.37 19.42 -1.11
CA GLY A 453 12.96 19.81 -0.94
C GLY A 453 12.38 19.44 0.43
N ILE A 454 13.23 19.26 1.44
CA ILE A 454 12.82 18.96 2.81
C ILE A 454 12.87 20.24 3.65
N ARG A 455 11.74 20.61 4.24
CA ARG A 455 11.64 21.81 5.08
C ARG A 455 11.78 21.44 6.55
N VAL A 456 12.46 22.27 7.33
CA VAL A 456 12.62 22.08 8.78
C VAL A 456 12.19 23.33 9.54
N ASN A 457 11.30 23.19 10.52
CA ASN A 457 10.75 24.27 11.34
C ASN A 457 10.59 23.85 12.80
N GLY A 458 10.51 24.78 13.76
CA GLY A 458 10.26 24.48 15.17
C GLY A 458 9.98 25.66 16.08
#